data_AF-A0A150LGT6-F1
#
_entry.id   AF-A0A150LGT6-F1
#
_cell.length_a   1.000
_cell.length_b   1.000
_cell.length_c   1.000
_cell.angle_alpha   90.00
_cell.angle_beta   90.00
_cell.angle_gamma   90.00
#
_symmetry.space_group_name_H-M   'P 1'
#
loop_
_entity.id
_entity.type
_entity.pdbx_description
1 polymer ?
#
loop_
_entity_poly.entity_id
_entity_poly.type
_entity_poly.pdbx_seq_one_letter_code
_entity_poly.pdbx_strand_id
1 'polypeptide(L)'
;MTEAEINKLDHLIKQAKTKDCSINRSSIMRDIMKNLVEKYQNSPIQKSEQYRQTFKVPSGTKKRLSLLIEDGELTYELSSFIMEGYIPSNDFPSMRNQEQENLNFRSDIEVFEKLDKISSEYGFKKGGRAKIFRDALSQFESFLQSNPPKKATLKQELKYILDEYKEVEDMKIIKEEISKYLNDK
;
A
#
# COMPACT_ATOMS: atom_id res chain seq x y z
N MET A 1 12.15 13.49 1.15
CA MET A 1 12.64 12.51 2.13
C MET A 1 11.84 12.71 3.39
N THR A 2 11.10 11.69 3.79
CA THR A 2 10.36 11.70 5.06
C THR A 2 11.34 11.47 6.22
N GLU A 3 10.99 11.91 7.44
CA GLU A 3 11.84 11.69 8.64
C GLU A 3 12.18 10.21 8.85
N ALA A 4 11.25 9.31 8.51
CA ALA A 4 11.45 7.86 8.58
C ALA A 4 12.57 7.35 7.65
N GLU A 5 12.75 7.95 6.47
CA GLU A 5 13.81 7.58 5.52
C GLU A 5 15.18 8.06 5.99
N ILE A 6 15.23 9.23 6.64
CA ILE A 6 16.45 9.80 7.22
C ILE A 6 16.95 8.90 8.36
N ASN A 7 16.04 8.41 9.20
CA ASN A 7 16.39 7.52 10.33
C ASN A 7 17.01 6.19 9.87
N LYS A 8 16.54 5.61 8.77
CA LYS A 8 17.12 4.36 8.21
C LYS A 8 18.55 4.52 7.70
N LEU A 9 18.86 5.65 7.07
CA LEU A 9 20.23 5.93 6.58
C LEU A 9 21.20 6.14 7.74
N ASP A 10 20.76 6.83 8.78
CA ASP A 10 21.58 7.07 9.97
C ASP A 10 21.85 5.78 10.74
N HIS A 11 20.89 4.86 10.74
CA HIS A 11 21.04 3.53 11.30
C HIS A 11 22.10 2.71 10.55
N LEU A 12 22.08 2.70 9.22
CA LEU A 12 23.10 2.01 8.40
C LEU A 12 24.51 2.54 8.67
N ILE A 13 24.64 3.86 8.88
CA ILE A 13 25.92 4.49 9.23
C ILE A 13 26.37 4.08 10.63
N LYS A 14 25.45 4.04 11.61
CA LYS A 14 25.76 3.56 12.97
C LYS A 14 26.20 2.10 12.96
N GLN A 15 25.51 1.23 12.22
CA GLN A 15 25.88 -0.19 12.07
C GLN A 15 27.20 -0.42 11.32
N ALA A 16 27.53 0.45 10.37
CA ALA A 16 28.82 0.39 9.69
C ALA A 16 29.96 0.76 10.64
N LYS A 17 29.75 1.79 11.47
CA LYS A 17 30.72 2.22 12.49
C LYS A 17 31.00 1.15 13.54
N THR A 18 29.99 0.38 13.95
CA THR A 18 30.19 -0.75 14.90
C THR A 18 30.97 -1.92 14.30
N LYS A 19 31.15 -1.95 12.97
CA LYS A 19 31.95 -2.94 12.23
C LYS A 19 33.26 -2.36 11.69
N ASP A 20 33.76 -1.27 12.28
CA ASP A 20 34.96 -0.53 11.85
C ASP A 20 34.94 -0.06 10.37
N CYS A 21 33.74 0.05 9.79
CA CYS A 21 33.55 0.50 8.41
C CYS A 21 33.17 1.99 8.40
N SER A 22 34.04 2.84 7.83
CA SER A 22 33.75 4.27 7.64
C SER A 22 32.88 4.48 6.41
N ILE A 23 31.56 4.58 6.62
CA ILE A 23 30.58 4.83 5.56
C ILE A 23 29.82 6.12 5.88
N ASN A 24 29.63 6.97 4.88
CA ASN A 24 28.83 8.20 4.99
C ASN A 24 27.56 8.11 4.11
N ARG A 25 26.60 9.02 4.34
CA ARG A 25 25.31 9.03 3.60
C ARG A 25 25.52 9.06 2.08
N SER A 26 26.52 9.81 1.61
CA SER A 26 26.83 9.94 0.18
C SER A 26 27.32 8.63 -0.44
N SER A 27 28.13 7.85 0.30
CA SER A 27 28.60 6.53 -0.14
C SER A 27 27.44 5.54 -0.25
N ILE A 28 26.52 5.55 0.71
CA ILE A 28 25.32 4.69 0.69
C ILE A 28 24.43 5.06 -0.50
N MET A 29 24.15 6.36 -0.69
CA MET A 29 23.33 6.81 -1.82
C MET A 29 23.98 6.50 -3.16
N ARG A 30 25.30 6.64 -3.28
CA ARG A 30 26.03 6.28 -4.50
C ARG A 30 25.93 4.79 -4.81
N ASP A 31 26.04 3.95 -3.78
CA ASP A 31 25.91 2.50 -3.94
C ASP A 31 24.48 2.10 -4.31
N ILE A 32 23.47 2.67 -3.65
CA ILE A 32 22.05 2.48 -4.01
C ILE A 32 21.81 2.87 -5.47
N MET A 33 22.25 4.07 -5.88
CA MET A 33 22.09 4.54 -7.25
C MET A 33 22.83 3.67 -8.26
N LYS A 34 24.05 3.22 -7.93
CA LYS A 34 24.83 2.31 -8.77
C LYS A 34 24.11 0.99 -8.96
N ASN A 35 23.65 0.35 -7.88
CA ASN A 35 22.91 -0.90 -7.91
C ASN A 35 21.59 -0.75 -8.69
N LEU A 36 20.92 0.40 -8.55
CA LEU A 36 19.69 0.69 -9.27
C LEU A 36 19.95 0.84 -10.77
N VAL A 37 20.99 1.58 -11.16
CA VAL A 37 21.40 1.71 -12.57
C VAL A 37 21.82 0.37 -13.16
N GLU A 38 22.67 -0.40 -12.48
CA GLU A 38 23.12 -1.72 -12.95
C GLU A 38 21.94 -2.69 -13.12
N LYS A 39 21.00 -2.68 -12.17
CA LYS A 39 19.79 -3.52 -12.23
C LYS A 39 18.91 -3.21 -13.45
N TYR A 40 18.81 -1.94 -13.85
CA TYR A 40 17.99 -1.52 -14.99
C TYR A 40 18.78 -1.25 -16.27
N GLN A 41 20.09 -1.53 -16.29
CA GLN A 41 20.94 -1.31 -17.45
C GLN A 41 20.57 -2.24 -18.62
N ASN A 42 20.26 -3.50 -18.32
CA ASN A 42 19.90 -4.53 -19.32
C ASN A 42 18.37 -4.79 -19.38
N SER A 43 17.61 -4.15 -18.51
CA SER A 43 16.16 -4.23 -18.45
C SER A 43 15.63 -2.87 -18.05
N PRO A 44 15.64 -1.88 -18.98
CA PRO A 44 15.16 -0.54 -18.68
C PRO A 44 13.75 -0.62 -18.12
N ILE A 45 13.47 0.22 -17.12
CA ILE A 45 12.13 0.34 -16.55
C ILE A 45 11.19 0.70 -17.69
N GLN A 46 10.38 -0.27 -18.12
CA GLN A 46 9.39 -0.02 -19.14
C GLN A 46 8.40 1.00 -18.58
N LYS A 47 8.17 2.04 -19.35
CA LYS A 47 7.15 3.04 -19.00
C LYS A 47 5.81 2.32 -19.06
N SER A 48 5.17 2.13 -17.91
CA SER A 48 3.85 1.51 -17.88
C SER A 48 2.87 2.37 -18.67
N GLU A 49 2.09 1.74 -19.54
CA GLU A 49 1.01 2.44 -20.23
C GLU A 49 -0.12 2.68 -19.23
N GLN A 50 -0.34 3.95 -18.92
CA GLN A 50 -1.40 4.35 -18.01
C GLN A 50 -2.69 4.62 -18.75
N TYR A 51 -3.78 4.06 -18.24
CA TYR A 51 -5.12 4.27 -18.72
C TYR A 51 -5.98 4.94 -17.65
N ARG A 52 -6.89 5.83 -18.06
CA ARG A 52 -7.82 6.52 -17.16
C ARG A 52 -9.24 6.16 -17.55
N GLN A 53 -10.02 5.73 -16.57
CA GLN A 53 -11.45 5.44 -16.74
C GLN A 53 -12.26 6.03 -15.58
N THR A 54 -13.45 6.54 -15.92
CA THR A 54 -14.44 6.94 -14.92
C THR A 54 -15.41 5.79 -14.67
N PHE A 55 -15.56 5.40 -13.41
CA PHE A 55 -16.50 4.38 -12.96
C PHE A 55 -17.65 5.02 -12.19
N LYS A 56 -18.87 4.51 -12.39
CA LYS A 56 -20.01 4.83 -11.53
C LYS A 56 -19.99 3.91 -10.32
N VAL A 57 -19.96 4.50 -9.14
CA VAL A 57 -19.91 3.81 -7.82
C VAL A 57 -21.06 4.33 -6.94
N PRO A 58 -21.46 3.60 -5.88
CA PRO A 58 -22.51 4.06 -4.97
C PRO A 58 -22.17 5.42 -4.35
N SER A 59 -23.18 6.27 -4.15
CA SER A 59 -23.01 7.57 -3.52
C SER A 59 -22.32 7.46 -2.14
N GLY A 60 -21.45 8.42 -1.83
CA GLY A 60 -20.71 8.49 -0.57
C GLY A 60 -19.48 7.56 -0.48
N THR A 61 -19.18 6.78 -1.51
CA THR A 61 -18.01 5.89 -1.55
C THR A 61 -16.71 6.68 -1.44
N LYS A 62 -16.58 7.80 -2.15
CA LYS A 62 -15.41 8.68 -2.04
C LYS A 62 -15.18 9.15 -0.61
N LYS A 63 -16.25 9.58 0.07
CA LYS A 63 -16.18 10.08 1.45
C LYS A 63 -15.77 8.97 2.42
N ARG A 64 -16.23 7.74 2.21
CA ARG A 64 -15.81 6.60 3.05
C ARG A 64 -14.34 6.26 2.83
N LEU A 65 -13.89 6.21 1.58
CA LEU A 65 -12.49 5.95 1.24
C LEU A 65 -11.56 7.03 1.80
N SER A 66 -11.92 8.32 1.68
CA SER A 66 -11.09 9.42 2.20
C SER A 66 -10.89 9.40 3.72
N LEU A 67 -11.72 8.65 4.47
CA LEU A 67 -11.54 8.44 5.91
C LEU A 67 -10.57 7.29 6.24
N LEU A 68 -10.29 6.42 5.26
CA LEU A 68 -9.54 5.18 5.44
C LEU A 68 -8.15 5.24 4.79
N ILE A 69 -8.00 6.01 3.73
CA ILE A 69 -6.77 6.13 2.95
C ILE A 69 -6.61 7.56 2.43
N GLU A 70 -5.36 8.01 2.29
CA GLU A 70 -5.07 9.32 1.70
C GLU A 70 -5.37 9.34 0.20
N ASP A 71 -5.86 10.47 -0.31
CA ASP A 71 -6.27 10.61 -1.72
C ASP A 71 -5.13 10.30 -2.72
N GLY A 72 -3.88 10.57 -2.32
CA GLY A 72 -2.69 10.28 -3.13
C GLY A 72 -2.35 8.79 -3.24
N GLU A 73 -2.76 8.00 -2.25
CA GLU A 73 -2.44 6.57 -2.14
C GLU A 73 -3.55 5.67 -2.70
N LEU A 74 -4.80 6.15 -2.70
CA LEU A 74 -5.97 5.38 -3.13
C LEU A 74 -5.76 4.64 -4.45
N THR A 75 -5.21 5.33 -5.44
CA THR A 75 -5.03 4.77 -6.78
C THR A 75 -4.01 3.62 -6.77
N TYR A 76 -2.89 3.83 -6.08
CA TYR A 76 -1.81 2.84 -6.00
C TYR A 76 -2.23 1.61 -5.20
N GLU A 77 -2.81 1.82 -4.01
CA GLU A 77 -3.24 0.74 -3.12
C GLU A 77 -4.38 -0.07 -3.74
N LEU A 78 -5.37 0.58 -4.38
CA LEU A 78 -6.44 -0.13 -5.07
C LEU A 78 -5.91 -0.92 -6.27
N SER A 79 -4.93 -0.39 -7.02
CA SER A 79 -4.31 -1.09 -8.15
C SER A 79 -3.58 -2.34 -7.67
N SER A 80 -2.77 -2.20 -6.62
CA SER A 80 -2.04 -3.31 -6.00
C SER A 80 -3.01 -4.36 -5.45
N PHE A 81 -4.07 -3.93 -4.77
CA PHE A 81 -5.13 -4.81 -4.31
C PHE A 81 -5.79 -5.58 -5.46
N ILE A 82 -6.14 -4.91 -6.56
CA ILE A 82 -6.71 -5.57 -7.74
C ILE A 82 -5.74 -6.61 -8.31
N MET A 83 -4.45 -6.32 -8.38
CA MET A 83 -3.44 -7.19 -8.97
C MET A 83 -3.05 -8.39 -8.09
N GLU A 84 -3.01 -8.22 -6.77
CA GLU A 84 -2.45 -9.21 -5.86
C GLU A 84 -3.50 -9.88 -4.97
N GLY A 85 -4.47 -9.11 -4.47
CA GLY A 85 -5.37 -9.55 -3.39
C GLY A 85 -6.83 -9.77 -3.80
N TYR A 86 -7.26 -9.22 -4.93
CA TYR A 86 -8.67 -9.27 -5.33
C TYR A 86 -9.07 -10.66 -5.82
N ILE A 87 -10.10 -11.22 -5.17
CA ILE A 87 -10.80 -12.44 -5.56
C ILE A 87 -12.29 -12.08 -5.70
N PRO A 88 -12.93 -12.33 -6.85
CA PRO A 88 -14.33 -11.95 -7.03
C PRO A 88 -15.26 -12.61 -6.01
N SER A 89 -16.18 -11.84 -5.44
CA SER A 89 -17.05 -12.31 -4.34
C SER A 89 -18.17 -13.26 -4.78
N ASN A 90 -18.36 -13.46 -6.10
CA ASN A 90 -19.54 -14.06 -6.73
C ASN A 90 -20.87 -13.32 -6.48
N ASP A 91 -20.88 -12.26 -5.67
CA ASP A 91 -22.04 -11.41 -5.40
C ASP A 91 -21.79 -9.99 -5.93
N PHE A 92 -22.22 -9.74 -7.16
CA PHE A 92 -21.90 -8.49 -7.86
C PHE A 92 -23.01 -7.45 -7.66
N PRO A 93 -22.76 -6.36 -6.91
CA PRO A 93 -23.80 -5.39 -6.58
C PRO A 93 -24.39 -4.72 -7.83
N SER A 94 -25.72 -4.69 -7.87
CA SER A 94 -26.50 -4.01 -8.91
C SER A 94 -26.64 -2.52 -8.60
N MET A 95 -26.46 -1.68 -9.62
CA MET A 95 -26.58 -0.22 -9.50
C MET A 95 -27.93 0.34 -9.98
N ARG A 96 -28.90 -0.52 -10.33
CA ARG A 96 -30.10 -0.12 -11.11
C ARG A 96 -30.96 0.94 -10.42
N ASN A 97 -31.00 0.95 -9.08
CA ASN A 97 -31.83 1.84 -8.27
C ASN A 97 -31.06 2.56 -7.15
N GLN A 98 -29.75 2.73 -7.31
CA GLN A 98 -28.90 3.37 -6.32
C GLN A 98 -28.44 4.74 -6.80
N GLU A 99 -28.33 5.71 -5.90
CA GLU A 99 -27.63 6.96 -6.17
C GLU A 99 -26.15 6.68 -6.50
N GLN A 100 -25.63 7.40 -7.49
CA GLN A 100 -24.31 7.11 -8.06
C GLN A 100 -23.45 8.35 -8.09
N GLU A 101 -22.16 8.16 -7.87
CA GLU A 101 -21.13 9.17 -8.09
C GLU A 101 -20.05 8.65 -9.05
N ASN A 102 -19.34 9.58 -9.67
CA ASN A 102 -18.25 9.27 -10.61
C ASN A 102 -16.93 9.17 -9.87
N LEU A 103 -16.29 8.00 -9.86
CA LEU A 103 -14.93 7.79 -9.40
C LEU A 103 -13.98 7.77 -10.61
N ASN A 104 -12.98 8.64 -10.62
CA ASN A 104 -11.94 8.63 -11.66
C ASN A 104 -10.81 7.72 -11.20
N PHE A 105 -10.51 6.68 -11.97
CA PHE A 105 -9.43 5.75 -11.68
C PHE A 105 -8.41 5.78 -12.81
N ARG A 106 -7.14 5.98 -12.46
CA ARG A 106 -6.03 6.01 -13.41
C ARG A 106 -5.00 4.98 -12.98
N SER A 107 -4.77 3.95 -13.77
CA SER A 107 -3.85 2.88 -13.40
C SER A 107 -3.15 2.33 -14.64
N ASP A 108 -2.24 1.39 -14.44
CA ASP A 108 -1.59 0.67 -15.53
C ASP A 108 -2.61 -0.16 -16.30
N ILE A 109 -2.41 -0.29 -17.60
CA ILE A 109 -3.33 -1.00 -18.50
C ILE A 109 -3.60 -2.43 -18.04
N GLU A 110 -2.60 -3.10 -17.49
CA GLU A 110 -2.67 -4.46 -16.94
C GLU A 110 -3.76 -4.62 -15.87
N VAL A 111 -4.00 -3.57 -15.07
CA VAL A 111 -5.07 -3.57 -14.07
C VAL A 111 -6.44 -3.64 -14.75
N PHE A 112 -6.63 -2.89 -15.84
CA PHE A 112 -7.87 -2.93 -16.61
C PHE A 112 -8.02 -4.26 -17.36
N GLU A 113 -6.94 -4.80 -17.91
CA GLU A 113 -6.92 -6.11 -18.55
C GLU A 113 -7.27 -7.23 -17.57
N LYS A 114 -6.77 -7.17 -16.33
CA LYS A 114 -7.15 -8.11 -15.27
C LYS A 114 -8.65 -8.03 -14.97
N LEU A 115 -9.20 -6.82 -14.84
CA LEU A 115 -10.65 -6.63 -14.62
C LEU A 115 -11.48 -7.15 -15.80
N ASP A 116 -11.03 -6.97 -17.04
CA ASP A 116 -11.70 -7.49 -18.24
C ASP A 116 -11.64 -9.00 -18.35
N LYS A 117 -10.49 -9.60 -18.02
CA LYS A 117 -10.30 -11.04 -18.00
C LYS A 117 -11.29 -11.68 -17.02
N ILE A 118 -11.32 -11.17 -15.78
CA ILE A 118 -12.29 -11.62 -14.76
C ILE A 118 -13.71 -11.40 -15.26
N SER A 119 -14.02 -10.22 -15.81
CA SER A 119 -15.35 -9.94 -16.35
C SER A 119 -15.80 -10.97 -17.40
N SER A 120 -14.85 -11.43 -18.24
CA SER A 120 -15.09 -12.40 -19.31
C SER A 120 -15.28 -13.81 -18.75
N GLU A 121 -14.48 -14.21 -17.76
CA GLU A 121 -14.61 -15.50 -17.04
C GLU A 121 -15.99 -15.66 -16.40
N TYR A 122 -16.59 -14.56 -15.94
CA TYR A 122 -17.95 -14.53 -15.36
C TYR A 122 -19.06 -14.32 -16.41
N GLY A 123 -18.74 -14.29 -17.70
CA GLY A 123 -19.71 -14.19 -18.79
C GLY A 123 -20.41 -12.84 -18.90
N PHE A 124 -19.86 -11.76 -18.32
CA PHE A 124 -20.47 -10.43 -18.41
C PHE A 124 -20.28 -9.82 -19.79
N LYS A 125 -21.40 -9.54 -20.48
CA LYS A 125 -21.39 -8.96 -21.84
C LYS A 125 -21.10 -7.45 -21.85
N LYS A 126 -21.91 -6.65 -21.17
CA LYS A 126 -21.82 -5.17 -21.19
C LYS A 126 -21.65 -4.61 -19.79
N GLY A 127 -20.67 -3.73 -19.60
CA GLY A 127 -20.39 -3.09 -18.31
C GLY A 127 -19.80 -4.03 -17.26
N GLY A 128 -19.31 -5.21 -17.66
CA GLY A 128 -18.75 -6.21 -16.76
C GLY A 128 -17.52 -5.70 -16.01
N ARG A 129 -16.57 -5.03 -16.69
CA ARG A 129 -15.44 -4.33 -16.05
C ARG A 129 -15.88 -3.43 -14.89
N ALA A 130 -16.92 -2.62 -15.09
CA ALA A 130 -17.42 -1.73 -14.05
C ALA A 130 -18.09 -2.49 -12.89
N LYS A 131 -18.67 -3.67 -13.16
CA LYS A 131 -19.19 -4.58 -12.13
C LYS A 131 -18.06 -5.16 -11.28
N ILE A 132 -17.04 -5.72 -11.92
CA ILE A 132 -15.85 -6.26 -11.24
C ILE A 132 -15.14 -5.15 -10.45
N PHE A 133 -14.98 -3.97 -11.04
CA PHE A 133 -14.36 -2.83 -10.36
C PHE A 133 -15.11 -2.43 -9.08
N ARG A 134 -16.45 -2.38 -9.11
CA ARG A 134 -17.24 -2.05 -7.90
C ARG A 134 -17.13 -3.11 -6.83
N ASP A 135 -17.13 -4.39 -7.22
CA ASP A 135 -16.90 -5.49 -6.28
C ASP A 135 -15.51 -5.38 -5.64
N ALA A 136 -14.46 -5.20 -6.45
CA ALA A 136 -13.11 -4.98 -5.97
C ALA A 136 -13.02 -3.76 -5.03
N LEU A 137 -13.70 -2.66 -5.36
CA LEU A 137 -13.73 -1.46 -4.53
C LEU A 137 -14.41 -1.71 -3.17
N SER A 138 -15.50 -2.46 -3.15
CA SER A 138 -16.21 -2.83 -1.91
C SER A 138 -15.36 -3.73 -1.01
N GLN A 139 -14.68 -4.70 -1.62
CA GLN A 139 -13.75 -5.57 -0.89
C GLN A 139 -12.53 -4.81 -0.39
N PHE A 140 -12.00 -3.89 -1.19
CA PHE A 140 -10.90 -3.02 -0.80
C PHE A 140 -11.29 -2.11 0.39
N GLU A 141 -12.49 -1.52 0.35
CA GLU A 141 -13.00 -0.73 1.48
C GLU A 141 -13.06 -1.56 2.77
N SER A 142 -13.56 -2.81 2.67
CA SER A 142 -13.62 -3.75 3.79
C SER A 142 -12.22 -4.16 4.28
N PHE A 143 -11.28 -4.36 3.34
CA PHE A 143 -9.89 -4.64 3.63
C PHE A 143 -9.25 -3.50 4.42
N LEU A 144 -9.42 -2.25 3.97
CA LEU A 144 -8.90 -1.06 4.67
C LEU A 144 -9.51 -0.89 6.08
N GLN A 145 -10.79 -1.22 6.28
CA GLN A 145 -11.40 -1.18 7.60
C GLN A 145 -10.80 -2.23 8.56
N SER A 146 -10.52 -3.44 8.06
CA SER A 146 -9.93 -4.51 8.87
C SER A 146 -8.41 -4.33 9.11
N ASN A 147 -7.72 -3.75 8.12
CA ASN A 147 -6.28 -3.49 8.11
C ASN A 147 -6.00 -2.07 7.60
N PRO A 148 -6.19 -1.04 8.46
CA PRO A 148 -5.88 0.33 8.07
C PRO A 148 -4.40 0.43 7.69
N PRO A 149 -4.02 1.10 6.59
CA PRO A 149 -2.61 1.31 6.22
C PRO A 149 -1.81 1.91 7.39
N LYS A 150 -2.43 2.83 8.13
CA LYS A 150 -1.91 3.40 9.38
C LYS A 150 -1.56 2.35 10.44
N LYS A 151 -2.33 1.26 10.56
CA LYS A 151 -2.04 0.15 11.48
C LYS A 151 -0.79 -0.62 11.06
N ALA A 152 -0.59 -0.83 9.76
CA ALA A 152 0.61 -1.50 9.25
C ALA A 152 1.87 -0.65 9.50
N THR A 153 1.81 0.65 9.19
CA THR A 153 2.89 1.62 9.46
C THR A 153 3.21 1.67 10.95
N LEU A 154 2.21 1.88 11.81
CA LEU A 154 2.39 1.93 13.27
C LEU A 154 2.92 0.60 13.83
N LYS A 155 2.52 -0.55 13.28
CA LYS A 155 3.05 -1.86 13.70
C LYS A 155 4.53 -2.00 13.33
N GLN A 156 4.93 -1.47 12.17
CA GLN A 156 6.31 -1.51 11.72
C GLN A 156 7.20 -0.55 12.50
N GLU A 157 6.71 0.67 12.79
CA GLU A 157 7.37 1.62 13.68
C GLU A 157 7.50 1.08 15.09
N LEU A 158 6.43 0.50 15.65
CA LEU A 158 6.47 -0.13 16.97
C LEU A 158 7.49 -1.27 17.00
N LYS A 159 7.51 -2.14 15.98
CA LYS A 159 8.51 -3.20 15.88
C LYS A 159 9.93 -2.64 15.89
N TYR A 160 10.16 -1.58 15.12
CA TYR A 160 11.47 -0.92 15.06
C TYR A 160 11.89 -0.36 16.42
N ILE A 161 11.01 0.40 17.09
CA ILE A 161 11.28 0.96 18.41
C ILE A 161 11.56 -0.15 19.43
N LEU A 162 10.79 -1.26 19.38
CA LEU A 162 11.02 -2.39 20.27
C LEU A 162 12.33 -3.12 20.00
N ASP A 163 12.77 -3.17 18.75
CA ASP A 163 14.05 -3.78 18.41
C ASP A 163 15.22 -2.88 18.85
N GLU A 164 15.12 -1.55 18.72
CA GLU A 164 16.10 -0.61 19.30
C GLU A 164 16.11 -0.67 20.83
N TYR A 165 14.93 -0.75 21.46
CA TYR A 165 14.85 -0.73 22.93
C TYR A 165 15.49 -1.97 23.55
N LYS A 166 15.43 -3.13 22.87
CA LYS A 166 16.13 -4.36 23.28
C LYS A 166 17.66 -4.26 23.25
N GLU A 167 18.23 -3.30 22.52
CA GLU A 167 19.69 -3.10 22.52
C GLU A 167 20.20 -2.43 23.80
N VAL A 168 19.32 -1.74 24.53
CA VAL A 168 19.68 -0.94 25.71
C VAL A 168 18.98 -1.37 27.00
N GLU A 169 17.89 -2.14 26.90
CA GLU A 169 17.13 -2.60 28.06
C GLU A 169 16.73 -4.07 27.96
N ASP A 170 16.52 -4.67 29.13
CA ASP A 170 16.06 -6.05 29.24
C ASP A 170 14.60 -6.21 28.84
N MET A 171 14.28 -7.33 28.18
CA MET A 171 12.92 -7.61 27.69
C MET A 171 11.86 -7.62 28.81
N LYS A 172 12.24 -7.84 30.08
CA LYS A 172 11.33 -7.72 31.23
C LYS A 172 10.92 -6.27 31.49
N ILE A 173 11.88 -5.34 31.49
CA ILE A 173 11.64 -3.91 31.72
C ILE A 173 10.82 -3.33 30.57
N ILE A 174 11.16 -3.71 29.33
CA ILE A 174 10.39 -3.31 28.13
C ILE A 174 8.93 -3.75 28.24
N LYS A 175 8.67 -4.99 28.69
CA LYS A 175 7.30 -5.50 28.89
C LYS A 175 6.57 -4.74 30.00
N GLU A 176 7.23 -4.48 31.12
CA GLU A 176 6.63 -3.72 32.23
C GLU A 176 6.26 -2.30 31.78
N GLU A 177 7.14 -1.63 31.04
CA GLU A 177 6.91 -0.26 30.57
C GLU A 177 5.74 -0.19 29.58
N ILE A 178 5.70 -1.08 28.59
CA ILE A 178 4.56 -1.17 27.66
C ILE A 178 3.26 -1.49 28.41
N SER A 179 3.32 -2.35 29.43
CA SER A 179 2.14 -2.74 30.21
C SER A 179 1.53 -1.57 30.97
N LYS A 180 2.32 -0.57 31.38
CA LYS A 180 1.79 0.66 32.00
C LYS A 180 0.86 1.41 31.04
N TYR A 181 1.31 1.63 29.81
CA TYR A 181 0.52 2.31 28.77
C TYR A 181 -0.68 1.51 28.28
N LEU A 182 -0.66 0.18 28.41
CA LEU A 182 -1.78 -0.69 28.03
C LEU A 182 -2.84 -0.83 29.13
N ASN A 183 -2.45 -0.64 30.40
CA ASN A 183 -3.32 -0.82 31.56
C ASN A 183 -3.85 0.50 32.15
N ASP A 184 -3.32 1.65 31.73
CA ASP A 184 -3.91 2.95 32.04
C ASP A 184 -5.22 3.15 31.24
N LYS A 185 -6.33 2.74 31.87
CA LYS A 185 -7.70 3.11 31.52
C LYS A 185 -8.33 3.90 32.65
#